data_AF-A0A919VZ86-F1
#
_entry.id   AF-A0A919VZ86-F1
#
_cell.length_a   1.000
_cell.length_b   1.000
_cell.length_c   1.000
_cell.angle_alpha   90.00
_cell.angle_beta   90.00
_cell.angle_gamma   90.00
#
_symmetry.space_group_name_H-M   'P 1'
#
loop_
_entity.id
_entity.type
_entity.pdbx_description
1 polymer ?
#
loop_
_entity_poly.entity_id
_entity_poly.type
_entity_poly.pdbx_seq_one_letter_code
_entity_poly.pdbx_strand_id
1 'polypeptide(L)'
;MAASAATPAPARIDLAINEARSRFVQLVRLTRLNRQVTVIVEQGQAVAAIVPVDLLDPRRDEPDPAAGNAAGWLQRLEKVRHDLRGQHAARTAELRQALDEAWGIVDQLRPAGADRQIDIQRAAHAHLRRKD
;
A
#
# COMPACT_ATOMS: atom_id res chain seq x y z
N MET A 1 -19.23 -46.96 17.18
CA MET A 1 -18.84 -46.26 15.93
C MET A 1 -19.21 -44.79 16.08
N ALA A 2 -18.26 -43.93 16.48
CA ALA A 2 -18.50 -42.50 16.57
C ALA A 2 -18.01 -41.84 15.28
N ALA A 3 -18.93 -41.20 14.56
CA ALA A 3 -18.61 -40.43 13.37
C ALA A 3 -17.72 -39.24 13.75
N SER A 4 -16.50 -39.20 13.20
CA SER A 4 -15.61 -38.06 13.34
C SER A 4 -16.26 -36.87 12.63
N ALA A 5 -16.62 -35.83 13.38
CA ALA A 5 -17.15 -34.60 12.82
C ALA A 5 -16.06 -33.94 11.98
N ALA A 6 -16.19 -34.03 10.65
CA ALA A 6 -15.29 -33.34 9.74
C ALA A 6 -15.43 -31.82 9.96
N THR A 7 -14.35 -31.18 10.38
CA THR A 7 -14.24 -29.72 10.43
C THR A 7 -14.64 -29.15 9.06
N PRO A 8 -15.55 -28.17 8.98
CA PRO A 8 -15.94 -27.59 7.70
C PRO A 8 -14.71 -26.99 7.02
N ALA A 9 -14.49 -27.37 5.77
CA ALA A 9 -13.41 -26.81 4.95
C ALA A 9 -13.59 -25.28 4.85
N PRO A 10 -12.50 -24.50 4.95
CA PRO A 10 -12.58 -23.04 4.84
C PRO A 10 -13.14 -22.67 3.46
N ALA A 11 -14.06 -21.70 3.43
CA ALA A 11 -14.66 -21.27 2.17
C ALA A 11 -13.54 -20.73 1.26
N ARG A 12 -13.49 -21.24 0.02
CA ARG A 12 -12.48 -20.89 -0.97
C ARG A 12 -13.09 -19.99 -2.03
N ILE A 13 -12.43 -18.88 -2.33
CA ILE A 13 -12.80 -18.00 -3.45
C ILE A 13 -11.61 -17.85 -4.38
N ASP A 14 -11.83 -18.10 -5.67
CA ASP A 14 -10.84 -17.85 -6.71
C ASP A 14 -11.00 -16.42 -7.24
N LEU A 15 -9.90 -15.68 -7.36
CA LEU A 15 -9.90 -14.26 -7.70
C LEU A 15 -8.81 -13.95 -8.74
N ALA A 16 -9.15 -13.19 -9.78
CA ALA A 16 -8.18 -12.80 -10.80
C ALA A 16 -7.05 -11.93 -10.20
N ILE A 17 -5.82 -12.09 -10.69
CA ILE A 17 -4.64 -11.34 -10.21
C ILE A 17 -4.83 -9.81 -10.23
N ASN A 18 -5.52 -9.28 -11.24
CA ASN A 18 -5.81 -7.84 -11.34
C ASN A 18 -6.77 -7.38 -10.24
N GLU A 19 -7.77 -8.20 -9.92
CA GLU A 19 -8.74 -7.90 -8.88
C GLU A 19 -8.09 -8.03 -7.49
N ALA A 20 -7.28 -9.07 -7.28
CA ALA A 20 -6.47 -9.26 -6.07
C ALA A 20 -5.56 -8.07 -5.79
N ARG A 21 -4.90 -7.53 -6.82
CA ARG A 21 -4.06 -6.33 -6.71
C ARG A 21 -4.85 -5.10 -6.28
N SER A 22 -6.01 -4.88 -6.86
CA SER A 22 -6.83 -3.70 -6.57
C SER A 22 -7.46 -3.73 -5.16
N ARG A 23 -7.79 -4.91 -4.63
CA ARG A 23 -8.50 -5.09 -3.36
C ARG A 23 -7.66 -5.71 -2.25
N PHE A 24 -6.35 -5.77 -2.43
CA PHE A 24 -5.45 -6.54 -1.56
C PHE A 24 -5.65 -6.27 -0.07
N VAL A 25 -5.69 -4.99 0.35
CA VAL A 25 -5.87 -4.60 1.75
C VAL A 25 -7.21 -5.10 2.31
N GLN A 26 -8.28 -5.04 1.51
CA GLN A 26 -9.59 -5.52 1.91
C GLN A 26 -9.62 -7.05 2.03
N LEU A 27 -9.01 -7.74 1.06
CA LEU A 27 -8.92 -9.20 1.07
C LEU A 27 -8.16 -9.71 2.28
N VAL A 28 -7.01 -9.11 2.63
CA VAL A 28 -6.24 -9.49 3.83
C VAL A 28 -7.07 -9.32 5.11
N ARG A 29 -7.84 -8.24 5.22
CA ARG A 29 -8.74 -8.00 6.37
C ARG A 29 -9.86 -9.04 6.45
N LEU A 30 -10.51 -9.34 5.33
CA LEU A 30 -11.61 -10.31 5.25
C LEU A 30 -11.14 -11.74 5.50
N THR A 31 -9.96 -12.10 4.99
CA THR A 31 -9.34 -13.42 5.19
C THR A 31 -9.22 -13.72 6.69
N ARG A 32 -8.77 -12.74 7.49
CA ARG A 32 -8.64 -12.87 8.94
C ARG A 32 -10.00 -12.97 9.65
N LEU A 33 -11.00 -12.21 9.20
CA LEU A 33 -12.32 -12.15 9.85
C LEU A 33 -13.15 -13.40 9.55
N ASN A 34 -13.12 -13.87 8.31
CA ASN A 34 -14.02 -14.91 7.82
C ASN A 34 -13.35 -16.30 7.77
N ARG A 35 -12.07 -16.41 8.17
CA ARG A 35 -11.24 -17.62 8.00
C ARG A 35 -11.30 -18.18 6.58
N GLN A 36 -11.39 -17.28 5.61
CA GLN A 36 -11.61 -17.60 4.22
C GLN A 36 -10.27 -17.71 3.49
N VAL A 37 -10.13 -18.69 2.60
CA VAL A 37 -8.96 -18.80 1.72
C VAL A 37 -9.28 -18.13 0.39
N THR A 38 -8.47 -17.15 0.00
CA THR A 38 -8.60 -16.49 -1.31
C THR A 38 -7.48 -16.98 -2.21
N VAL A 39 -7.80 -17.75 -3.23
CA VAL A 39 -6.83 -18.20 -4.23
C VAL A 39 -6.76 -17.17 -5.35
N ILE A 40 -5.55 -16.71 -5.65
CA ILE A 40 -5.29 -15.78 -6.74
C ILE A 40 -4.98 -16.60 -7.98
N VAL A 41 -5.73 -16.34 -9.05
CA VAL A 41 -5.57 -17.01 -10.34
C VAL A 41 -5.11 -16.03 -11.43
N GLU A 42 -4.25 -16.51 -12.31
CA GLU A 42 -3.81 -15.82 -13.52
C GLU A 42 -4.00 -16.78 -14.70
N GLN A 43 -4.74 -16.35 -15.72
CA GLN A 43 -5.06 -17.17 -16.90
C GLN A 43 -5.67 -18.56 -16.55
N GLY A 44 -6.49 -18.60 -15.49
CA GLY A 44 -7.13 -19.85 -15.02
C GLY A 44 -6.21 -20.77 -14.21
N GLN A 45 -4.95 -20.40 -14.00
CA GLN A 45 -3.99 -21.14 -13.17
C GLN A 45 -3.86 -20.48 -11.79
N ALA A 46 -3.82 -21.28 -10.72
CA ALA A 46 -3.57 -20.78 -9.37
C ALA A 46 -2.10 -20.35 -9.24
N VAL A 47 -1.88 -19.08 -8.89
CA VAL A 47 -0.53 -18.50 -8.78
C VAL A 47 -0.17 -18.09 -7.35
N ALA A 48 -1.16 -17.83 -6.49
CA ALA A 48 -0.95 -17.53 -5.08
C ALA A 48 -2.21 -17.80 -4.25
N ALA A 49 -2.09 -17.78 -2.92
CA ALA A 49 -3.23 -17.81 -2.02
C ALA A 49 -3.02 -16.87 -0.83
N ILE A 50 -4.09 -16.21 -0.40
CA ILE A 50 -4.17 -15.49 0.87
C ILE A 50 -4.88 -16.41 1.85
N VAL A 51 -4.15 -16.83 2.88
CA VAL A 51 -4.59 -17.85 3.85
C VAL A 51 -4.49 -17.26 5.26
N PRO A 52 -5.47 -17.53 6.15
CA PRO A 52 -5.32 -17.27 7.58
C PRO A 52 -4.11 -18.02 8.15
N VAL A 53 -3.31 -17.34 8.98
CA VAL A 53 -2.05 -17.90 9.53
C VAL A 53 -2.31 -19.14 10.40
N ASP A 54 -3.46 -19.20 11.06
CA ASP A 54 -3.90 -20.32 11.90
C ASP A 54 -4.24 -21.59 11.11
N LEU A 55 -4.39 -21.49 9.78
CA LEU A 55 -4.64 -22.63 8.90
C LEU A 55 -3.37 -23.18 8.23
N LEU A 56 -2.20 -22.60 8.50
CA LEU A 56 -0.93 -23.11 8.00
C LEU A 56 -0.51 -24.32 8.85
N ASP A 57 -0.43 -25.52 8.24
CA ASP A 57 0.17 -26.70 8.87
C ASP A 57 1.70 -26.68 8.63
N PRO A 58 2.52 -26.43 9.67
CA PRO A 58 3.97 -26.30 9.54
C PRO A 58 4.68 -27.62 9.22
N ARG A 59 3.97 -28.76 9.15
CA ARG A 59 4.57 -30.09 8.89
C ARG A 59 4.56 -30.48 7.41
N ARG A 60 3.96 -29.67 6.54
CA ARG A 60 3.85 -29.96 5.11
C ARG A 60 5.01 -29.31 4.33
N ASP A 61 6.23 -29.71 4.67
CA ASP A 61 7.45 -29.32 3.94
C ASP A 61 7.69 -30.29 2.77
N GLU A 62 7.06 -30.03 1.62
CA GLU A 62 7.67 -30.41 0.34
C GLU A 62 8.70 -29.33 -0.05
N PRO A 63 9.81 -29.68 -0.72
CA PRO A 63 10.78 -28.69 -1.19
C PRO A 63 10.12 -27.77 -2.22
N ASP A 64 9.72 -26.59 -1.77
CA ASP A 64 8.89 -25.67 -2.52
C ASP A 64 9.73 -24.86 -3.54
N PRO A 65 9.49 -25.01 -4.86
CA PRO A 65 10.08 -24.12 -5.86
C PRO A 65 9.69 -22.64 -5.65
N ALA A 66 8.69 -22.35 -4.82
CA ALA A 66 8.29 -20.99 -4.48
C ALA A 66 9.28 -20.26 -3.54
N ALA A 67 10.24 -20.94 -2.89
CA ALA A 67 11.23 -20.26 -2.05
C ALA A 67 12.10 -19.28 -2.87
N GLY A 68 12.51 -19.67 -4.08
CA GLY A 68 13.20 -18.78 -5.02
C GLY A 68 12.32 -17.65 -5.55
N ASN A 69 11.03 -17.96 -5.79
CA ASN A 69 10.04 -16.96 -6.22
C ASN A 69 9.73 -15.93 -5.13
N ALA A 70 9.68 -16.35 -3.86
CA ALA A 70 9.43 -15.50 -2.69
C ALA A 70 10.56 -14.49 -2.49
N ALA A 71 11.82 -14.92 -2.62
CA ALA A 71 12.99 -14.03 -2.57
C ALA A 71 12.93 -12.97 -3.69
N GLY A 72 12.61 -13.37 -4.94
CA GLY A 72 12.43 -12.45 -6.06
C GLY A 72 11.20 -11.54 -5.91
N TRP A 73 10.19 -11.95 -5.17
CA TRP A 73 9.02 -11.12 -4.84
C TRP A 73 9.34 -10.05 -3.81
N LEU A 74 10.10 -10.39 -2.76
CA LEU A 74 10.56 -9.45 -1.73
C LEU A 74 11.44 -8.36 -2.34
N GLN A 75 12.36 -8.73 -3.23
CA GLN A 75 13.21 -7.77 -3.95
C GLN A 75 12.39 -6.82 -4.82
N ARG A 76 11.38 -7.34 -5.55
CA ARG A 76 10.47 -6.51 -6.35
C ARG A 76 9.62 -5.58 -5.48
N LEU A 77 9.14 -6.04 -4.34
CA LEU A 77 8.38 -5.22 -3.39
C LEU A 77 9.21 -4.08 -2.83
N GLU A 78 10.47 -4.35 -2.43
CA GLU A 78 11.33 -3.29 -1.91
C GLU A 78 11.69 -2.28 -3.00
N LYS A 79 11.90 -2.73 -4.24
CA LYS A 79 12.08 -1.82 -5.39
C LYS A 79 10.87 -0.92 -5.59
N VAL A 80 9.65 -1.49 -5.65
CA VAL A 80 8.41 -0.70 -5.79
C VAL A 80 8.25 0.29 -4.63
N ARG A 81 8.58 -0.14 -3.41
CA ARG A 81 8.53 0.74 -2.23
C ARG A 81 9.53 1.89 -2.33
N HIS A 82 10.75 1.61 -2.80
CA HIS A 82 11.76 2.64 -3.03
C HIS A 82 11.31 3.61 -4.13
N ASP A 83 10.84 3.10 -5.26
CA ASP A 83 10.37 3.90 -6.39
C ASP A 83 9.19 4.81 -5.98
N LEU A 84 8.22 4.28 -5.22
CA LEU A 84 7.09 5.06 -4.70
C LEU A 84 7.56 6.14 -3.72
N ARG A 85 8.49 5.83 -2.81
CA ARG A 85 9.06 6.84 -1.91
C ARG A 85 9.76 7.94 -2.69
N GLY A 86 10.52 7.59 -3.72
CA GLY A 86 11.18 8.54 -4.61
C GLY A 86 10.18 9.44 -5.33
N GLN A 87 9.14 8.86 -5.93
CA GLN A 87 8.06 9.60 -6.60
C GLN A 87 7.31 10.52 -5.65
N HIS A 88 6.98 10.07 -4.44
CA HIS A 88 6.31 10.90 -3.44
C HIS A 88 7.21 12.05 -2.97
N ALA A 89 8.50 11.81 -2.76
CA ALA A 89 9.44 12.85 -2.39
C ALA A 89 9.59 13.90 -3.51
N ALA A 90 9.74 13.45 -4.77
CA ALA A 90 9.81 14.32 -5.93
C ALA A 90 8.54 15.16 -6.09
N ARG A 91 7.36 14.54 -5.99
CA ARG A 91 6.08 15.24 -6.10
C ARG A 91 5.87 16.25 -4.99
N THR A 92 6.30 15.93 -3.77
CA THR A 92 6.23 16.86 -2.63
C THR A 92 7.16 18.05 -2.85
N ALA A 93 8.36 17.82 -3.40
CA ALA A 93 9.30 18.89 -3.73
C ALA A 93 8.74 19.81 -4.83
N GLU A 94 8.13 19.26 -5.89
CA GLU A 94 7.47 20.03 -6.95
C GLU A 94 6.35 20.92 -6.40
N LEU A 95 5.46 20.37 -5.57
CA LEU A 95 4.35 21.12 -4.97
C LEU A 95 4.86 22.22 -4.04
N ARG A 96 5.94 21.95 -3.31
CA ARG A 96 6.58 22.92 -2.43
C ARG A 96 7.22 24.06 -3.20
N GLN A 97 7.89 23.75 -4.31
CA GLN A 97 8.44 24.75 -5.22
C GLN A 97 7.32 25.63 -5.81
N ALA A 98 6.25 25.03 -6.31
CA ALA A 98 5.11 25.78 -6.85
C ALA A 98 4.47 26.70 -5.80
N LEU A 99 4.42 26.26 -4.54
CA LEU A 99 3.94 27.07 -3.42
C LEU A 99 4.88 28.26 -3.13
N ASP A 100 6.19 28.04 -3.15
CA ASP A 100 7.18 29.10 -2.95
C ASP A 100 7.13 30.14 -4.08
N GLU A 101 6.97 29.69 -5.33
CA GLU A 101 6.79 30.57 -6.51
C GLU A 101 5.51 31.41 -6.38
N ALA A 102 4.40 30.80 -5.99
CA ALA A 102 3.14 31.51 -5.77
C ALA A 102 3.27 32.57 -4.68
N TRP A 103 3.95 32.26 -3.57
CA TRP A 103 4.25 33.24 -2.53
C TRP A 103 5.15 34.38 -3.01
N GLY A 104 6.12 34.08 -3.89
CA GLY A 104 6.96 35.11 -4.52
C GLY A 104 6.15 36.12 -5.33
N ILE A 105 5.14 35.67 -6.08
CA ILE A 105 4.22 36.54 -6.82
C ILE A 105 3.40 37.41 -5.86
N VAL A 106 2.87 36.82 -4.78
CA VAL A 106 2.11 37.56 -3.77
C VAL A 106 2.98 38.63 -3.11
N ASP A 107 4.22 38.29 -2.73
CA ASP A 107 5.15 39.22 -2.07
C ASP A 107 5.55 40.40 -2.99
N GLN A 108 5.58 40.20 -4.31
CA GLN A 108 5.79 41.29 -5.29
C GLN A 108 4.61 42.25 -5.36
N LEU A 109 3.37 41.73 -5.31
CA LEU A 109 2.16 42.54 -5.41
C LEU A 109 1.79 43.21 -4.08
N ARG A 110 2.12 42.56 -2.97
CA ARG A 110 1.74 42.95 -1.60
C ARG A 110 2.92 42.69 -0.65
N PRO A 111 3.85 43.65 -0.53
CA PRO A 111 4.96 43.53 0.41
C PRO A 111 4.44 43.44 1.85
N ALA A 112 5.26 42.91 2.75
CA ALA A 112 4.88 42.73 4.16
C ALA A 112 4.38 44.04 4.79
N GLY A 113 3.28 43.95 5.54
CA GLY A 113 2.63 45.13 6.16
C GLY A 113 1.70 45.90 5.23
N ALA A 114 1.64 45.59 3.92
CA ALA A 114 0.69 46.22 2.99
C ALA A 114 -0.74 45.70 3.16
N ASP A 115 -0.90 44.45 3.63
CA ASP A 115 -2.19 43.82 3.85
C ASP A 115 -2.15 42.86 5.04
N ARG A 116 -2.91 43.20 6.08
CA ARG A 116 -2.98 42.43 7.33
C ARG A 116 -3.50 41.01 7.14
N GLN A 117 -4.41 40.79 6.19
CA GLN A 117 -4.95 39.45 5.93
C GLN A 117 -3.89 38.56 5.27
N ILE A 118 -3.11 39.12 4.34
CA ILE A 118 -1.98 38.41 3.71
C ILE A 118 -0.87 38.13 4.73
N ASP A 119 -0.60 39.06 5.64
CA ASP A 119 0.39 38.86 6.71
C ASP A 119 0.00 37.71 7.66
N ILE A 120 -1.30 37.58 7.99
CA ILE A 120 -1.81 36.44 8.78
C ILE A 120 -1.60 35.12 8.03
N GLN A 121 -1.90 35.09 6.73
CA GLN A 121 -1.68 33.90 5.90
C GLN A 121 -0.18 33.56 5.79
N ARG A 122 0.69 34.57 5.66
CA ARG A 122 2.14 34.39 5.62
C ARG A 122 2.65 33.74 6.92
N ALA A 123 2.14 34.21 8.08
CA ALA A 123 2.48 33.63 9.38
C ALA A 123 1.97 32.19 9.51
N ALA A 124 0.74 31.91 9.09
CA ALA A 124 0.15 30.56 9.15
C ALA A 124 0.94 29.55 8.30
N HIS A 125 1.35 29.94 7.09
CA HIS A 125 2.06 29.07 6.15
C HIS A 125 3.60 29.09 6.32
N ALA A 126 4.15 29.82 7.29
CA ALA A 126 5.60 29.94 7.51
C ALA A 126 6.30 28.60 7.73
N HIS A 127 5.61 27.62 8.33
CA HIS A 127 6.15 26.28 8.56
C HIS A 127 6.38 25.51 7.24
N LEU A 128 5.52 25.70 6.23
CA LEU A 128 5.66 25.05 4.92
C LEU A 128 6.82 25.62 4.09
N ARG A 129 7.27 26.84 4.41
CA ARG A 129 8.38 27.52 3.71
C ARG A 129 9.76 27.22 4.32
N ARG A 130 9.82 26.60 5.50
CA ARG A 130 11.06 26.32 6.21
C ARG A 130 11.70 25.04 5.67
N LYS A 131 12.72 25.14 4.81
CA LYS A 131 13.52 23.97 4.40
C LYS A 131 14.18 23.38 5.65
N ASP A 132 13.80 22.15 6.01
CA ASP A 132 14.55 21.33 6.97
C ASP A 132 15.86 20.86 6.33
#